data_AF-A0A0V0HCN6-F1
#
_entry.id   AF-A0A0V0HCN6-F1
#
_cell.length_a   1.000
_cell.length_b   1.000
_cell.length_c   1.000
_cell.angle_alpha   90.00
_cell.angle_beta   90.00
_cell.angle_gamma   90.00
#
_symmetry.space_group_name_H-M   'P 1'
#
loop_
_entity.id
_entity.type
_entity.pdbx_description
1 polymer ?
#
loop_
_entity_poly.entity_id
_entity_poly.type
_entity_poly.pdbx_seq_one_letter_code
_entity_poly.pdbx_strand_id
1 'polypeptide(L)'
;MNRGGLSFVTQMGYPKFSYCISGRDSNGVLLFGEANLPWLKPRKYTPLVQMSTPLPYFDRVAYTVQLEGIKVGETILPLPKSVLIPDHTGAGQTMVDSGTQFTYLLGPAYTALKNELLNKPKAC
;
A
#
# COMPACT_ATOMS: atom_id res chain seq x y z
N MET A 1 8.06 1.69 10.89
CA MET A 1 6.95 1.24 11.75
C MET A 1 6.38 -0.13 11.32
N ASN A 2 7.21 -1.12 10.95
CA ASN A 2 6.72 -2.40 10.41
C ASN A 2 6.04 -3.28 11.49
N ARG A 3 5.65 -4.50 11.14
CA ARG A 3 5.01 -5.49 12.03
C ARG A 3 6.01 -6.40 12.74
N GLY A 4 7.30 -6.06 12.74
CA GLY A 4 8.36 -6.84 13.37
C GLY A 4 8.33 -6.74 14.89
N GLY A 5 8.93 -7.73 15.56
CA GLY A 5 8.99 -7.79 17.03
C GLY A 5 9.67 -6.58 17.68
N LEU A 6 10.67 -6.01 16.99
CA LEU A 6 11.42 -4.83 17.45
C LEU A 6 10.87 -3.51 16.89
N SER A 7 9.70 -3.51 16.26
CA SER A 7 9.08 -2.26 15.80
C SER A 7 8.57 -1.43 16.99
N PHE A 8 8.52 -0.11 16.86
CA PHE A 8 8.00 0.77 17.92
C PHE A 8 6.54 0.45 18.30
N VAL A 9 5.67 0.14 17.34
CA VAL A 9 4.26 -0.23 17.64
C VAL A 9 4.17 -1.51 18.45
N THR A 10 5.05 -2.49 18.18
CA THR A 10 5.11 -3.74 18.95
C THR A 10 5.65 -3.49 20.36
N GLN A 11 6.77 -2.76 20.47
CA GLN A 11 7.42 -2.49 21.75
C GLN A 11 6.54 -1.65 22.69
N MET A 12 5.78 -0.71 22.13
CA MET A 12 4.87 0.16 22.90
C MET A 12 3.48 -0.47 23.14
N GLY A 13 3.21 -1.65 22.59
CA GLY A 13 1.91 -2.32 22.76
C GLY A 13 0.74 -1.62 22.07
N TYR A 14 1.00 -0.86 20.99
CA TYR A 14 -0.06 -0.23 20.19
C TYR A 14 -0.38 -1.08 18.96
N PRO A 15 -1.44 -1.91 18.98
CA PRO A 15 -1.75 -2.82 17.86
C PRO A 15 -2.29 -2.10 16.62
N LYS A 16 -2.61 -0.81 16.75
CA LYS A 16 -3.21 0.03 15.71
C LYS A 16 -2.61 1.43 15.80
N PHE A 17 -2.48 2.08 14.65
CA PHE A 17 -2.12 3.49 14.56
C PHE A 17 -2.75 4.07 13.30
N SER A 18 -2.87 5.40 13.26
CA SER A 18 -3.31 6.15 12.08
C SER A 18 -2.22 7.12 11.67
N TYR A 19 -1.89 7.17 10.38
CA TYR A 19 -0.87 8.05 9.86
C TYR A 19 -1.44 8.96 8.77
N CYS A 20 -1.41 10.27 9.02
CA CYS A 20 -1.76 11.31 8.07
C CYS A 20 -0.47 11.99 7.62
N ILE A 21 -0.02 11.66 6.41
CA ILE A 21 1.14 12.30 5.79
C ILE A 21 0.65 13.58 5.09
N SER A 22 1.31 14.68 5.40
CA SER A 22 1.03 16.00 4.87
C SER A 22 1.87 16.31 3.62
N GLY A 23 1.50 17.36 2.88
CA GLY A 23 2.30 17.86 1.77
C GLY A 23 3.59 18.54 2.24
N ARG A 24 4.43 18.98 1.29
CA ARG A 24 5.80 19.51 1.52
C ARG A 24 5.94 20.53 2.66
N ASP A 25 4.94 21.38 2.88
CA ASP A 25 5.06 22.54 3.78
C ASP A 25 4.12 22.48 5.00
N SER A 26 3.71 21.28 5.43
CA SER A 26 2.78 21.13 6.56
C SER A 26 3.16 19.93 7.43
N ASN A 27 2.76 19.96 8.71
CA ASN A 27 3.02 18.88 9.65
C ASN A 27 2.02 17.73 9.46
N GLY A 28 2.54 16.50 9.44
CA GLY A 28 1.73 15.29 9.47
C GLY A 28 1.33 14.91 10.89
N VAL A 29 0.43 13.94 11.02
CA VAL A 29 -0.02 13.44 12.32
C VAL A 29 0.10 11.92 12.36
N LEU A 30 0.76 11.41 13.40
CA LEU A 30 0.84 9.98 13.72
C LEU A 30 0.15 9.75 15.06
N LEU A 31 -0.96 9.01 15.05
CA LEU A 31 -1.74 8.68 16.24
C LEU A 31 -1.60 7.20 16.56
N PHE A 32 -1.18 6.87 17.76
CA PHE A 32 -1.13 5.50 18.26
C PHE A 32 -2.43 5.14 18.99
N GLY A 33 -2.91 3.92 18.78
CA GLY A 33 -4.19 3.46 19.32
C GLY A 33 -5.38 3.76 18.40
N GLU A 34 -6.57 3.71 18.98
CA GLU A 34 -7.82 3.85 18.24
C GLU A 34 -8.21 5.33 18.07
N ALA A 35 -8.27 5.79 16.82
CA ALA A 35 -8.64 7.16 16.49
C ALA A 35 -10.16 7.24 16.20
N ASN A 36 -11.00 7.24 17.24
CA ASN A 36 -12.45 7.41 17.13
C ASN A 36 -12.82 8.90 17.23
N LEU A 37 -12.43 9.67 16.22
CA LEU A 37 -12.76 11.09 16.18
C LEU A 37 -14.09 11.31 15.45
N PRO A 38 -15.07 12.03 16.03
CA PRO A 38 -16.44 12.17 15.49
C PRO A 38 -16.52 12.76 14.07
N TRP A 39 -15.55 13.60 13.72
CA TRP A 39 -15.44 14.28 12.43
C TRP A 39 -14.80 13.43 11.31
N LEU A 40 -14.29 12.23 11.61
CA LEU A 40 -13.65 11.40 10.61
C LEU A 40 -14.74 10.69 9.80
N LYS A 41 -14.66 10.81 8.47
CA LYS A 41 -15.51 10.04 7.57
C LYS A 41 -15.33 8.53 7.83
N PRO A 42 -16.36 7.71 7.59
CA PRO A 42 -16.23 6.26 7.65
C PRO A 42 -15.04 5.79 6.80
N ARG A 43 -14.15 5.03 7.43
CA ARG A 43 -12.96 4.48 6.77
C ARG A 43 -13.35 3.25 5.95
N LYS A 44 -12.79 3.14 4.75
CA LYS A 44 -12.81 1.89 3.99
C LYS A 44 -11.67 1.01 4.47
N TYR A 45 -11.94 -0.28 4.66
CA TYR A 45 -10.97 -1.24 5.16
C TYR A 45 -10.73 -2.32 4.12
N THR A 46 -9.49 -2.81 4.09
CA THR A 46 -9.10 -4.03 3.39
C THR A 46 -8.28 -4.88 4.36
N PRO A 47 -8.39 -6.22 4.33
CA PRO A 47 -7.58 -7.07 5.17
C PRO A 47 -6.08 -6.89 4.90
N LEU A 48 -5.28 -6.92 5.97
CA LEU A 48 -3.84 -7.09 5.83
C LEU A 48 -3.56 -8.54 5.41
N VAL A 49 -2.73 -8.70 4.37
CA VAL A 49 -2.31 -10.02 3.90
C VAL A 49 -1.33 -10.62 4.90
N GLN A 50 -1.62 -11.85 5.34
CA GLN A 50 -0.73 -12.66 6.15
C GLN A 50 -0.35 -13.90 5.35
N MET A 51 0.91 -14.00 4.94
CA MET A 51 1.38 -15.14 4.16
C MET A 51 1.82 -16.27 5.11
N SER A 52 1.11 -17.39 5.12
CA SER A 52 1.52 -18.60 5.84
C SER A 52 2.58 -19.39 5.07
N THR A 53 2.52 -19.37 3.74
CA THR A 53 3.46 -20.06 2.86
C THR A 53 4.88 -19.50 3.01
N PRO A 54 5.92 -20.36 3.13
CA PRO A 54 7.33 -19.94 3.17
C PRO A 54 7.81 -19.44 1.80
N LEU A 55 7.42 -18.22 1.41
CA LEU A 55 8.04 -17.51 0.30
C LEU A 55 9.28 -16.77 0.83
N PRO A 56 10.50 -17.12 0.38
CA PRO A 56 11.74 -16.62 0.98
C PRO A 56 11.92 -15.11 0.83
N TYR A 57 11.35 -14.52 -0.21
CA TYR A 57 11.49 -13.09 -0.53
C TYR A 57 10.22 -12.27 -0.25
N PHE A 58 9.19 -12.88 0.34
CA PHE A 58 8.02 -12.13 0.81
C PHE A 58 8.33 -11.46 2.14
N ASP A 59 8.21 -10.14 2.22
CA ASP A 59 8.39 -9.41 3.48
C ASP A 59 7.18 -9.61 4.39
N ARG A 60 7.35 -10.49 5.39
CA ARG A 60 6.29 -10.82 6.37
C ARG A 60 5.96 -9.70 7.34
N VAL A 61 6.89 -8.77 7.55
CA VAL A 61 6.74 -7.68 8.51
C VAL A 61 6.22 -6.40 7.84
N ALA A 62 6.18 -6.32 6.51
CA ALA A 62 5.53 -5.23 5.79
C ALA A 62 4.00 -5.18 6.02
N TYR A 63 3.42 -3.98 5.89
CA TYR A 63 1.96 -3.84 5.77
C TYR A 63 1.55 -4.16 4.34
N THR A 64 1.21 -5.42 4.10
CA THR A 64 0.77 -5.90 2.79
C THR A 64 -0.74 -5.90 2.68
N VAL A 65 -1.25 -5.47 1.54
CA VAL A 65 -2.66 -5.55 1.16
C VAL A 65 -2.79 -6.28 -0.18
N GLN A 66 -3.96 -6.84 -0.47
CA GLN A 66 -4.20 -7.43 -1.79
C GLN A 66 -4.63 -6.34 -2.77
N LEU A 67 -3.82 -6.09 -3.79
CA LEU A 67 -4.20 -5.24 -4.92
C LEU A 67 -4.91 -6.11 -5.97
N GLU A 68 -6.12 -5.72 -6.36
CA GLU A 68 -6.91 -6.47 -7.33
C GLU A 68 -6.75 -5.97 -8.76
N GLY A 69 -6.41 -4.69 -8.91
CA GLY A 69 -6.30 -4.03 -10.20
C GLY A 69 -6.03 -2.55 -10.04
N ILE A 70 -5.84 -1.88 -11.18
CA ILE A 70 -5.61 -0.44 -11.25
C ILE A 70 -6.64 0.12 -12.24
N LYS A 71 -7.30 1.21 -11.86
CA LYS A 71 -8.29 1.92 -12.69
C LYS A 71 -7.83 3.37 -12.90
N VAL A 72 -7.90 3.86 -14.14
CA VAL A 72 -7.61 5.27 -14.49
C VAL A 72 -8.90 5.88 -15.05
N GLY A 73 -9.55 6.75 -14.28
CA GLY A 73 -10.90 7.24 -14.61
C GLY A 73 -11.89 6.08 -14.72
N GLU A 74 -12.49 5.88 -15.90
CA GLU A 74 -13.40 4.75 -16.16
C GLU A 74 -12.71 3.49 -16.73
N THR A 75 -11.42 3.54 -17.03
CA THR A 75 -10.70 2.42 -17.66
C THR A 75 -10.04 1.53 -16.61
N ILE A 76 -10.39 0.24 -16.58
CA ILE A 76 -9.64 -0.77 -15.80
C ILE A 76 -8.46 -1.23 -16.65
N LEU A 77 -7.24 -1.21 -16.09
CA LEU A 77 -6.05 -1.63 -16.83
C LEU A 77 -6.06 -3.15 -17.05
N PRO A 78 -5.76 -3.63 -18.28
CA PRO A 78 -5.72 -5.05 -18.60
C PRO A 78 -4.43 -5.69 -18.03
N LEU A 79 -4.43 -5.98 -16.73
CA LEU A 79 -3.30 -6.58 -16.03
C LEU A 79 -3.57 -8.05 -15.70
N PRO A 80 -2.63 -8.97 -16.02
CA PRO A 80 -2.70 -10.31 -15.50
C PRO A 80 -2.67 -10.30 -13.96
N LYS A 81 -3.59 -11.01 -13.31
CA LYS A 81 -3.64 -11.08 -11.84
C LYS A 81 -2.32 -11.53 -11.21
N SER A 82 -1.55 -12.37 -11.91
CA SER A 82 -0.23 -12.84 -11.46
C SER A 82 0.77 -11.71 -11.21
N VAL A 83 0.63 -10.54 -11.86
CA VAL A 83 1.49 -9.37 -11.61
C VAL A 83 1.22 -8.74 -10.24
N LEU A 84 0.04 -9.01 -9.65
CA LEU A 84 -0.42 -8.43 -8.38
C LEU A 84 -0.49 -9.47 -7.25
N ILE A 85 0.05 -10.67 -7.48
CA ILE A 85 0.09 -11.76 -6.52
C ILE A 85 1.55 -12.10 -6.26
N PRO A 86 1.98 -12.16 -4.99
CA PRO A 86 3.35 -12.55 -4.65
C PRO A 86 3.74 -13.90 -5.26
N ASP A 87 4.85 -13.93 -5.98
CA ASP A 87 5.48 -15.17 -6.43
C ASP A 87 6.63 -15.61 -5.49
N HIS A 88 7.35 -16.66 -5.89
CA HIS A 88 8.48 -17.20 -5.13
C HIS A 88 9.63 -16.20 -4.95
N THR A 89 9.73 -15.17 -5.80
CA THR A 89 10.71 -14.08 -5.72
C THR A 89 10.23 -12.90 -4.87
N GLY A 90 8.99 -12.96 -4.34
CA GLY A 90 8.36 -11.86 -3.61
C GLY A 90 7.78 -10.77 -4.52
N ALA A 91 8.05 -10.83 -5.83
CA ALA A 91 7.46 -9.94 -6.81
C ALA A 91 5.93 -10.08 -6.80
N GLY A 92 5.22 -8.95 -6.85
CA GLY A 92 3.76 -8.89 -6.80
C GLY A 92 3.20 -8.59 -5.40
N GLN A 93 4.05 -8.55 -4.37
CA GLN A 93 3.65 -8.06 -3.05
C GLN A 93 3.33 -6.55 -3.09
N THR A 94 2.12 -6.19 -2.67
CA THR A 94 1.72 -4.78 -2.56
C THR A 94 1.90 -4.31 -1.12
N MET A 95 2.91 -3.47 -0.89
CA MET A 95 3.26 -2.93 0.43
C MET A 95 2.81 -1.47 0.56
N VAL A 96 2.35 -1.10 1.77
CA VAL A 96 2.25 0.30 2.18
C VAL A 96 3.60 0.69 2.76
N ASP A 97 4.30 1.58 2.06
CA ASP A 97 5.65 2.01 2.41
C ASP A 97 5.72 3.54 2.57
N SER A 98 6.37 3.97 3.66
CA SER A 98 6.68 5.38 3.91
C SER A 98 8.18 5.67 3.82
N GLY A 99 9.01 4.67 3.49
CA GLY A 99 10.44 4.80 3.27
C GLY A 99 10.81 5.27 1.86
N THR A 100 9.86 5.21 0.91
CA THR A 100 10.01 5.69 -0.45
C THR A 100 9.13 6.90 -0.75
N GLN A 101 9.61 7.79 -1.61
CA GLN A 101 8.86 8.98 -2.04
C GLN A 101 7.79 8.65 -3.09
N PHE A 102 8.03 7.64 -3.92
CA PHE A 102 7.20 7.29 -5.06
C PHE A 102 6.63 5.89 -4.93
N THR A 103 5.48 5.66 -5.53
CA THR A 103 4.94 4.31 -5.72
C THR A 103 5.75 3.56 -6.77
N TYR A 104 6.25 2.39 -6.40
CA TYR A 104 6.92 1.48 -7.32
C TYR A 104 5.93 0.41 -7.79
N LEU A 105 6.00 0.10 -9.09
CA LEU A 105 5.18 -0.93 -9.73
C LEU A 105 6.10 -1.87 -10.51
N LEU A 106 5.73 -3.15 -10.58
CA LEU A 106 6.39 -4.08 -11.50
C LEU A 106 6.28 -3.58 -12.94
N GLY A 107 7.28 -3.86 -13.76
CA GLY A 107 7.40 -3.37 -15.14
C GLY A 107 6.11 -3.44 -15.97
N PRO A 108 5.38 -4.59 -16.00
CA PRO A 108 4.12 -4.69 -16.72
C PRO A 108 3.03 -3.74 -16.19
N ALA A 109 2.87 -3.65 -14.87
CA ALA A 109 1.90 -2.76 -14.23
C ALA A 109 2.23 -1.28 -14.45
N TYR A 110 3.52 -0.93 -14.31
CA TYR A 110 4.01 0.42 -14.60
C TYR A 110 3.74 0.82 -16.06
N THR A 111 4.04 -0.07 -17.00
CA THR A 111 3.89 0.19 -18.44
C THR A 111 2.44 0.39 -18.82
N ALA A 112 1.53 -0.47 -18.33
CA ALA A 112 0.10 -0.33 -18.56
C ALA A 112 -0.43 1.00 -17.99
N LEU A 113 -0.02 1.36 -16.77
CA LEU A 113 -0.45 2.61 -16.12
C LEU A 113 0.08 3.84 -16.88
N LYS A 114 1.37 3.84 -17.23
CA LYS A 114 2.00 4.91 -18.01
C LYS A 114 1.29 5.09 -19.35
N ASN A 115 1.03 4.01 -20.07
CA ASN A 115 0.37 4.09 -21.38
C ASN A 115 -1.04 4.65 -21.28
N GLU A 116 -1.84 4.20 -20.30
CA GLU A 116 -3.18 4.75 -20.09
C GLU A 116 -3.16 6.22 -19.70
N LEU A 117 -2.22 6.64 -18.85
CA LEU A 117 -2.06 8.05 -18.46
C LEU A 117 -1.60 8.94 -19.63
N LEU A 118 -0.78 8.42 -20.54
CA LEU A 118 -0.34 9.15 -21.74
C LEU A 118 -1.42 9.22 -22.82
N ASN A 119 -2.28 8.20 -22.91
CA ASN A 119 -3.38 8.16 -23.87
C ASN A 119 -4.54 9.09 -23.52
N LYS A 120 -4.74 9.40 -22.22
CA LYS A 120 -5.73 10.39 -21.83
C LYS A 120 -5.18 11.80 -22.03
N PRO A 121 -5.92 12.73 -22.66
CA PRO A 121 -5.54 14.13 -22.64
C PRO A 121 -5.40 14.54 -21.17
N LYS A 122 -4.33 15.28 -20.86
CA LYS A 122 -4.17 15.88 -19.53
C LYS A 122 -5.48 16.59 -19.21
N ALA A 123 -6.12 16.23 -18.10
CA ALA A 123 -7.22 17.02 -17.59
C ALA A 123 -6.63 18.40 -17.29
N CYS A 124 -6.90 19.36 -18.17
CA CYS A 124 -6.63 20.77 -17.96
C CYS A 124 -7.62 21.34 -16.95
#